data_AF-A0A401JEN4-F1
#
_entry.id   AF-A0A401JEN4-F1
#
_cell.length_a   1.000
_cell.length_b   1.000
_cell.length_c   1.000
_cell.angle_alpha   90.00
_cell.angle_beta   90.00
_cell.angle_gamma   90.00
#
_symmetry.space_group_name_H-M   'P 1'
#
loop_
_entity.id
_entity.type
_entity.pdbx_description
1 polymer ?
#
loop_
_entity_poly.entity_id
_entity_poly.type
_entity_poly.pdbx_seq_one_letter_code
_entity_poly.pdbx_strand_id
1 'polypeptide(L)'
;MNDPTSGLIDIIEPVRPMLVATSYSAWWLVLALVALGLWMRWRWRGVRACRKRLQQLRQACAAGHVSQHTAAYRLASELRLGLQLQQLNADLPPPALPVAEHPGWAEAIARLDTLRYQAGAGLEEGEWMRLCNQVDIWLKRAGRC
;
A
#
# COMPACT_ATOMS: atom_id res chain seq x y z
N MET A 1 -39.03 -81.41 -8.91
CA MET A 1 -40.02 -80.31 -8.90
C MET A 1 -39.21 -79.10 -8.47
N ASN A 2 -38.82 -78.26 -9.42
CA ASN A 2 -37.86 -77.18 -9.23
C ASN A 2 -38.65 -75.88 -9.17
N ASP A 3 -38.58 -75.15 -8.06
CA ASP A 3 -39.14 -73.81 -7.93
C ASP A 3 -38.13 -72.77 -8.48
N PRO A 4 -38.44 -72.03 -9.55
CA PRO A 4 -37.52 -71.07 -10.16
C PRO A 4 -37.58 -69.65 -9.56
N THR A 5 -38.08 -69.47 -8.33
CA THR A 5 -38.37 -68.14 -7.76
C THR A 5 -37.55 -67.74 -6.53
N SER A 6 -36.45 -68.44 -6.22
CA SER A 6 -35.44 -67.95 -5.25
C SER A 6 -34.40 -67.08 -5.95
N GLY A 7 -34.81 -65.88 -6.35
CA GLY A 7 -33.95 -64.93 -7.05
C GLY A 7 -34.37 -63.48 -6.89
N LEU A 8 -35.06 -63.12 -5.81
CA LEU A 8 -35.23 -61.71 -5.44
C LEU A 8 -34.16 -61.37 -4.41
N ILE A 9 -32.95 -61.13 -4.91
CA ILE A 9 -31.89 -60.48 -4.13
C ILE A 9 -32.39 -59.07 -3.86
N ASP A 10 -32.75 -58.81 -2.60
CA ASP A 10 -33.12 -57.50 -2.10
C ASP A 10 -31.88 -56.60 -2.19
N ILE A 11 -31.80 -55.82 -3.28
CA ILE A 11 -30.72 -54.84 -3.47
C ILE A 11 -31.03 -53.68 -2.53
N ILE A 12 -30.52 -53.76 -1.31
CA ILE A 12 -30.55 -52.65 -0.36
C ILE A 12 -29.76 -51.51 -0.98
N GLU A 13 -30.43 -50.43 -1.35
CA GLU A 13 -29.79 -49.24 -1.88
C GLU A 13 -28.79 -48.69 -0.84
N PRO A 14 -27.50 -48.50 -1.20
CA PRO A 14 -26.54 -47.95 -0.27
C PRO A 14 -26.96 -46.53 0.11
N VAL A 15 -27.14 -46.30 1.41
CA VAL A 15 -27.40 -44.97 1.98
C VAL A 15 -26.34 -44.02 1.45
N ARG A 16 -26.77 -42.99 0.69
CA ARG A 16 -25.86 -42.00 0.12
C ARG A 16 -25.09 -41.36 1.28
N PRO A 17 -23.75 -41.36 1.28
CA PRO A 17 -23.00 -40.64 2.30
C PRO A 17 -23.42 -39.18 2.20
N MET A 18 -24.00 -38.64 3.28
CA MET A 18 -24.18 -37.20 3.41
C MET A 18 -22.78 -36.60 3.24
N LEU A 19 -22.60 -35.88 2.12
CA LEU A 19 -21.47 -34.98 1.95
C LEU A 19 -21.59 -33.96 3.08
N VAL A 20 -20.94 -34.25 4.21
CA VAL A 20 -20.63 -33.24 5.21
C VAL A 20 -19.75 -32.26 4.45
N ALA A 21 -20.36 -31.19 3.95
CA ALA A 21 -19.66 -30.08 3.31
C ALA A 21 -18.74 -29.49 4.38
N THR A 22 -17.54 -30.05 4.42
CA THR A 22 -16.57 -29.84 5.47
C THR A 22 -16.31 -28.35 5.58
N SER A 23 -16.53 -27.81 6.77
CA SER A 23 -16.40 -26.41 7.18
C SER A 23 -14.97 -25.84 7.08
N TYR A 24 -14.10 -26.49 6.31
CA TYR A 24 -12.76 -26.01 5.97
C TYR A 24 -12.79 -24.73 5.14
N SER A 25 -13.80 -24.54 4.29
CA SER A 25 -13.94 -23.32 3.48
C SER A 25 -14.17 -22.07 4.33
N ALA A 26 -14.92 -22.20 5.43
CA ALA A 26 -15.20 -21.09 6.35
C ALA A 26 -13.96 -20.67 7.14
N TRP A 27 -13.11 -21.62 7.55
CA TRP A 27 -11.87 -21.31 8.26
C TRP A 27 -10.85 -20.56 7.39
N TRP A 28 -10.75 -20.90 6.10
CA TRP A 28 -9.92 -20.16 5.15
C TRP A 28 -10.40 -18.72 4.96
N LEU A 29 -11.71 -18.49 4.92
CA LEU A 29 -12.27 -17.14 4.85
C LEU A 29 -11.93 -16.32 6.11
N VAL A 30 -12.03 -16.92 7.30
CA VAL A 30 -11.66 -16.25 8.56
C VAL A 30 -10.17 -15.92 8.58
N LEU A 31 -9.30 -16.86 8.20
CA LEU A 31 -7.86 -16.62 8.12
C LEU A 31 -7.52 -15.53 7.11
N ALA A 32 -8.16 -15.53 5.93
CA ALA A 32 -7.97 -14.51 4.91
C ALA A 32 -8.38 -13.13 5.42
N LEU A 33 -9.52 -13.02 6.13
CA LEU A 33 -9.98 -11.76 6.72
C LEU A 33 -9.05 -11.26 7.84
N VAL A 34 -8.56 -12.15 8.70
CA VAL A 34 -7.61 -11.81 9.76
C VAL A 34 -6.28 -11.35 9.15
N ALA A 35 -5.76 -12.07 8.15
CA ALA A 35 -4.55 -11.70 7.43
C ALA A 35 -4.71 -10.35 6.72
N LEU A 36 -5.85 -10.11 6.06
CA LEU A 36 -6.17 -8.84 5.41
C LEU A 36 -6.25 -7.68 6.42
N GLY A 37 -6.90 -7.89 7.57
CA GLY A 37 -7.00 -6.90 8.63
C GLY A 37 -5.64 -6.57 9.27
N LEU A 38 -4.80 -7.58 9.50
CA LEU A 38 -3.43 -7.39 9.96
C LEU A 38 -2.60 -6.63 8.94
N TRP A 39 -2.71 -7.00 7.65
CA TRP A 39 -2.02 -6.33 6.55
C TRP A 39 -2.42 -4.86 6.42
N MET A 40 -3.73 -4.55 6.44
CA MET A 40 -4.22 -3.16 6.44
C MET A 40 -3.70 -2.38 7.66
N ARG A 41 -3.77 -2.97 8.86
CA ARG A 41 -3.29 -2.32 10.09
C ARG A 41 -1.78 -2.06 10.06
N TRP A 42 -1.00 -2.97 9.48
CA TRP A 42 0.44 -2.79 9.30
C TRP A 42 0.74 -1.67 8.29
N ARG A 43 0.02 -1.67 7.15
CA ARG A 43 0.08 -0.61 6.13
C ARG A 43 -0.23 0.76 6.73
N TRP A 44 -1.28 0.87 7.55
CA TRP A 44 -1.68 2.12 8.19
C TRP A 44 -0.68 2.62 9.23
N ARG A 45 -0.05 1.70 9.99
CA ARG A 45 1.03 2.06 10.92
C ARG A 45 2.28 2.58 10.20
N GLY A 46 2.65 1.97 9.06
CA GLY A 46 3.75 2.41 8.22
C GLY A 46 3.56 3.85 7.71
N VAL A 47 2.37 4.16 7.19
CA VAL A 47 2.04 5.51 6.69
C VAL A 47 2.07 6.55 7.83
N ARG A 48 1.56 6.21 9.02
CA ARG A 48 1.64 7.11 10.18
C ARG A 48 3.08 7.37 10.63
N ALA A 49 3.94 6.36 10.62
CA ALA A 49 5.35 6.52 10.96
C ALA A 49 6.09 7.38 9.93
N CYS A 50 5.84 7.14 8.63
CA CYS A 50 6.36 7.93 7.52
C CYS A 50 6.00 9.42 7.65
N ARG A 51 4.75 9.73 8.02
CA ARG A 51 4.33 11.11 8.30
C ARG A 51 5.08 11.77 9.45
N LYS A 52 5.25 11.06 10.58
CA LYS A 52 5.99 11.62 11.72
C LYS A 52 7.42 11.96 11.31
N ARG A 53 8.06 11.11 10.50
CA ARG A 53 9.39 11.35 9.96
C ARG A 53 9.42 12.53 8.99
N LEU A 54 8.39 12.70 8.16
CA LEU A 54 8.26 13.86 7.28
C LEU A 54 8.12 15.17 8.08
N GLN A 55 7.36 15.16 9.18
CA GLN A 55 7.24 16.31 10.08
C GLN A 55 8.56 16.63 10.79
N GLN A 56 9.28 15.61 11.27
CA GLN A 56 10.61 15.77 11.86
C GLN A 56 11.62 16.31 10.85
N LEU A 57 11.57 15.85 9.60
CA LEU A 57 12.40 16.35 8.51
C LEU A 57 12.13 17.81 8.20
N ARG A 58 10.85 18.20 8.16
CA ARG A 58 10.45 19.59 7.97
C ARG A 58 10.99 20.49 9.08
N GLN A 59 10.88 20.07 10.33
CA GLN A 59 11.39 20.81 11.48
C GLN A 59 12.93 20.90 11.47
N ALA A 60 13.62 19.80 11.15
CA ALA A 60 15.07 19.76 11.09
C ALA A 60 15.64 20.61 9.94
N CYS A 61 14.94 20.69 8.80
CA CYS A 61 15.31 21.53 7.68
C CYS A 61 15.04 23.02 7.98
N ALA A 62 13.90 23.35 8.60
CA ALA A 62 13.57 24.72 9.01
C ALA A 62 14.53 25.26 10.09
N ALA A 63 15.00 24.40 10.99
CA ALA A 63 16.00 24.75 11.99
C ALA A 63 17.44 24.85 11.44
N GLY A 64 17.65 24.63 10.13
CA GLY A 64 18.98 24.71 9.50
C GLY A 64 19.93 23.56 9.88
N HIS A 65 19.47 22.55 10.62
CA HIS A 65 20.29 21.42 11.05
C HIS A 65 20.63 20.45 9.92
N VAL A 66 19.86 20.47 8.82
CA VAL A 66 20.00 19.53 7.71
C VAL A 66 19.98 20.31 6.40
N SER A 67 20.95 20.05 5.53
CA SER A 67 20.98 20.64 4.20
C SER A 67 19.75 20.22 3.39
N GLN A 68 19.21 21.13 2.58
CA GLN A 68 18.05 20.85 1.73
C GLN A 68 18.29 19.64 0.80
N HIS A 69 19.53 19.42 0.40
CA HIS A 69 19.96 18.24 -0.36
C HIS A 69 19.70 16.93 0.39
N THR A 70 20.17 16.83 1.64
CA THR A 70 19.93 15.66 2.50
C THR A 70 18.44 15.50 2.80
N ALA A 71 17.73 16.61 3.00
CA ALA A 71 16.29 16.61 3.21
C ALA A 71 15.53 16.09 1.98
N ALA A 72 15.94 16.45 0.77
CA ALA A 72 15.34 15.98 -0.49
C ALA A 72 15.51 14.47 -0.69
N TYR A 73 16.70 13.92 -0.41
CA TYR A 73 16.93 12.46 -0.45
C TYR A 73 16.04 11.72 0.54
N ARG A 74 15.93 12.21 1.78
CA ARG A 74 15.09 11.60 2.78
C ARG A 74 13.61 11.72 2.43
N LEU A 75 13.17 12.88 1.94
CA LEU A 75 11.79 13.09 1.51
C LEU A 75 11.42 12.17 0.34
N ALA A 76 12.29 12.00 -0.65
CA ALA A 76 12.12 11.04 -1.73
C ALA A 76 12.00 9.59 -1.20
N SER A 77 12.86 9.20 -0.26
CA SER A 77 12.80 7.86 0.34
C SER A 77 11.50 7.60 1.11
N GLU A 78 11.03 8.58 1.88
CA GLU A 78 9.79 8.48 2.64
C GLU A 78 8.57 8.47 1.72
N LEU A 79 8.58 9.28 0.67
CA LEU A 79 7.52 9.32 -0.34
C LEU A 79 7.40 7.98 -1.07
N ARG A 80 8.55 7.40 -1.44
CA ARG A 80 8.61 6.06 -2.04
C ARG A 80 8.02 5.00 -1.12
N LEU A 81 8.42 4.99 0.15
CA LEU A 81 7.92 4.03 1.15
C LEU A 81 6.43 4.22 1.44
N GLY A 82 5.98 5.46 1.59
CA GLY A 82 4.61 5.78 1.94
C GLY A 82 3.62 5.52 0.81
N LEU A 83 4.04 5.65 -0.45
CA LEU A 83 3.25 5.31 -1.64
C LEU A 83 3.48 3.87 -2.13
N GLN A 84 4.36 3.11 -1.46
CA GLN A 84 4.78 1.76 -1.85
C GLN A 84 5.27 1.67 -3.30
N LEU A 85 5.95 2.71 -3.77
CA LEU A 85 6.53 2.75 -5.11
C LEU A 85 7.90 2.04 -5.10
N GLN A 86 8.22 1.31 -6.17
CA GLN A 86 9.58 0.77 -6.32
C GLN A 86 10.59 1.87 -6.68
N GLN A 87 10.15 2.85 -7.47
CA GLN A 87 10.96 3.97 -7.92
C GLN A 87 10.10 5.24 -8.02
N LEU A 88 10.72 6.39 -7.76
CA LEU A 88 10.12 7.69 -8.04
C LEU A 88 10.45 8.06 -9.47
N ASN A 89 9.42 8.21 -10.28
CA ASN A 89 9.56 8.61 -11.67
C ASN A 89 8.47 9.64 -12.00
N ALA A 90 8.85 10.70 -12.69
CA ALA A 90 7.94 11.77 -13.08
C ALA A 90 6.87 11.25 -14.05
N ASP A 91 7.24 10.27 -14.89
CA ASP A 91 6.37 9.71 -15.93
C ASP A 91 5.43 8.61 -15.41
N LEU A 92 5.69 8.08 -14.22
CA LEU A 92 4.91 7.00 -13.60
C LEU A 92 4.32 7.49 -12.28
N PRO A 93 3.16 8.18 -12.33
CA PRO A 93 2.44 8.56 -11.12
C PRO A 93 1.90 7.32 -10.40
N PRO A 94 1.76 7.38 -9.06
CA PRO A 94 1.17 6.29 -8.30
C PRO A 94 -0.28 6.06 -8.72
N PRO A 95 -0.76 4.80 -8.80
CA PRO A 95 -2.14 4.50 -9.22
C PRO A 95 -3.21 5.04 -8.25
N ALA A 96 -2.81 5.43 -7.03
CA ALA A 96 -3.68 6.08 -6.06
C ALA A 96 -3.87 7.59 -6.32
N LEU A 97 -3.13 8.18 -7.26
CA LEU A 97 -3.25 9.59 -7.62
C LEU A 97 -4.33 9.79 -8.69
N PRO A 98 -5.21 10.80 -8.56
CA PRO A 98 -6.11 11.17 -9.65
C PRO A 98 -5.36 11.81 -10.82
N VAL A 99 -5.88 11.60 -12.04
CA VAL A 99 -5.31 12.12 -13.31
C VAL A 99 -5.08 13.64 -13.28
N ALA A 100 -5.93 14.38 -12.56
CA ALA A 100 -5.81 15.83 -12.39
C ALA A 100 -4.51 16.26 -11.67
N GLU A 101 -3.89 15.39 -10.88
CA GLU A 101 -2.66 15.67 -10.12
C GLU A 101 -1.38 15.12 -10.78
N HIS A 102 -1.50 14.40 -11.90
CA HIS A 102 -0.35 13.92 -12.67
C HIS A 102 0.66 15.03 -13.06
N PRO A 103 0.23 16.22 -13.54
CA PRO A 103 1.20 17.28 -13.84
C PRO A 103 1.92 17.77 -12.57
N GLY A 104 1.19 17.92 -11.44
CA GLY A 104 1.79 18.32 -10.17
C GLY A 104 2.74 17.27 -9.59
N TRP A 105 2.50 15.99 -9.85
CA TRP A 105 3.42 14.91 -9.54
C TRP A 105 4.74 15.05 -10.31
N ALA A 106 4.65 15.14 -11.64
CA ALA A 106 5.83 15.24 -12.50
C ALA A 106 6.70 16.45 -12.12
N GLU A 107 6.08 17.61 -11.89
CA GLU A 107 6.78 18.81 -11.43
C GLU A 107 7.46 18.64 -10.07
N ALA A 108 6.77 18.02 -9.09
CA ALA A 108 7.34 17.82 -7.76
C ALA A 108 8.51 16.84 -7.77
N ILE A 109 8.42 15.75 -8.57
CA ILE A 109 9.52 14.80 -8.74
C ILE A 109 10.70 15.45 -9.45
N ALA A 110 10.47 16.22 -10.51
CA ALA A 110 11.53 16.95 -11.20
C ALA A 110 12.24 17.92 -10.25
N ARG A 111 11.50 18.67 -9.43
CA ARG A 111 12.09 19.57 -8.40
C ARG A 111 12.89 18.80 -7.35
N LEU A 112 12.37 17.67 -6.87
CA LEU A 112 13.09 16.81 -5.93
C LEU A 112 14.38 16.26 -6.54
N ASP A 113 14.36 15.84 -7.79
CA ASP A 113 15.55 15.32 -8.47
C ASP A 113 16.57 16.44 -8.71
N THR A 114 16.15 17.64 -9.08
CA THR A 114 17.04 18.81 -9.14
C THR A 114 17.72 19.06 -7.80
N LEU A 115 16.98 19.06 -6.68
CA LEU A 115 17.55 19.19 -5.33
C LEU A 115 18.49 18.04 -4.95
N ARG A 116 18.26 16.83 -5.48
CA ARG A 116 19.05 15.62 -5.19
C ARG A 116 20.32 15.51 -6.02
N TYR A 117 20.43 16.20 -7.15
CA TYR A 117 21.61 16.10 -8.02
C TYR A 117 22.37 17.42 -8.20
N GLN A 118 21.73 18.57 -8.03
CA GLN A 118 22.41 19.86 -8.06
C GLN A 118 22.84 20.28 -6.65
N ALA A 119 24.14 20.09 -6.37
CA ALA A 119 24.77 20.62 -5.17
C ALA A 119 24.74 22.16 -5.21
N GLY A 120 23.82 22.78 -4.47
CA GLY A 120 23.62 24.23 -4.44
C GLY A 120 22.23 24.69 -4.94
N ALA A 121 21.42 23.78 -5.50
CA ALA A 121 20.00 24.05 -5.70
C ALA A 121 19.33 24.13 -4.32
N GLY A 122 19.09 25.37 -3.87
CA GLY A 122 18.28 25.67 -2.71
C GLY A 122 16.90 26.14 -3.16
N LEU A 123 15.84 25.56 -2.62
CA LEU A 123 14.51 26.12 -2.72
C LEU A 123 14.35 27.19 -1.65
N GLU A 124 13.60 28.24 -1.98
CA GLU A 124 13.10 29.15 -0.96
C GLU A 124 12.22 28.38 0.05
N GLU A 125 12.21 28.82 1.29
CA GLU A 125 11.50 28.14 2.38
C GLU A 125 10.00 27.96 2.08
N GLY A 126 9.40 28.93 1.37
CA GLY A 126 8.01 28.86 0.91
C GLY A 126 7.76 27.76 -0.12
N GLU A 127 8.69 27.54 -1.06
CA GLU A 127 8.58 26.50 -2.08
C GLU A 127 8.83 25.11 -1.50
N TRP A 128 9.80 25.00 -0.58
CA TRP A 128 10.05 23.78 0.17
C TRP A 128 8.83 23.37 1.00
N MET A 129 8.18 24.32 1.68
CA MET A 129 6.94 24.06 2.42
C MET A 129 5.78 23.62 1.51
N ARG A 130 5.64 24.22 0.33
CA ARG A 130 4.61 23.82 -0.65
C ARG A 130 4.83 22.38 -1.12
N LEU A 131 6.06 22.03 -1.44
CA LEU A 131 6.43 20.67 -1.84
C LEU A 131 6.13 19.67 -0.71
N CYS A 132 6.56 19.95 0.52
CA CYS A 132 6.26 19.11 1.68
C CYS A 132 4.75 18.95 1.92
N ASN A 133 3.97 20.01 1.74
CA ASN A 133 2.51 19.96 1.89
C ASN A 133 1.85 19.10 0.80
N GLN A 134 2.27 19.21 -0.46
CA GLN A 134 1.80 18.35 -1.55
C GLN A 134 2.07 16.87 -1.26
N VAL A 135 3.28 16.56 -0.81
CA VAL A 135 3.67 15.20 -0.41
C VAL A 135 2.79 14.67 0.73
N ASP A 136 2.54 15.48 1.76
CA ASP A 136 1.66 15.06 2.86
C ASP A 136 0.22 14.81 2.39
N ILE A 137 -0.29 15.60 1.43
CA ILE A 137 -1.62 15.38 0.83
C ILE A 137 -1.67 14.04 0.09
N TRP A 138 -0.63 13.71 -0.68
CA TRP A 138 -0.54 12.43 -1.40
C TRP A 138 -0.45 11.25 -0.43
N LEU A 139 0.39 11.35 0.60
CA LEU A 139 0.46 10.34 1.67
C LEU A 139 -0.87 10.23 2.46
N LYS A 140 -1.64 11.32 2.58
CA LYS A 140 -3.00 11.33 3.14
C LYS A 140 -4.04 10.62 2.29
N ARG A 141 -3.86 10.56 0.98
CA ARG A 141 -4.76 9.82 0.11
C ARG A 141 -4.35 8.35 0.01
N ALA A 142 -3.06 8.06 -0.17
CA ALA A 142 -2.59 6.68 -0.29
C ALA A 142 -2.81 5.83 0.99
N GLY A 143 -2.81 6.47 2.16
CA GLY A 143 -3.15 5.82 3.43
C GLY A 143 -4.64 5.73 3.75
N ARG A 144 -5.53 6.24 2.88
CA ARG A 144 -6.99 6.17 3.04
C ARG A 144 -7.63 4.95 2.33
N CYS A 145 -6.82 4.09 1.72
CA CYS A 145 -7.24 2.80 1.17
C CYS A 145 -7.05 1.67 2.19
#